data_AF-A0A016UYA7-F1
#
_entry.id   AF-A0A016UYA7-F1
#
_cell.length_a   1.000
_cell.length_b   1.000
_cell.length_c   1.000
_cell.angle_alpha   90.00
_cell.angle_beta   90.00
_cell.angle_gamma   90.00
#
_symmetry.space_group_name_H-M   'P 1'
#
loop_
_entity.id
_entity.type
_entity.pdbx_description
1 polymer ?
#
loop_
_entity_poly.entity_id
_entity_poly.type
_entity_poly.pdbx_seq_one_letter_code
_entity_poly.pdbx_strand_id
1 'polypeptide(L)'
;MSTNSPLLVLIVFAVLTATVQKTLTPEQVTVIIKRPSNHSMKTKLELKYGDMELQFRSNPYVNILAPLVLEASSGEGLLQLEGKQATKGHRLAAESCRSSNQPDSSNTTECNQMLQGLYLEVTVLKSSLVAALVMVVGWAYFTAWSVSFYPQIILNIQRRSVIGLNFDFLVLNIVGFVAYSAYNVFMYFDSNVQALYEQAHPHSPIPVLLNDVFFPTHALVACIFTALQCFIYKRGNQRVSYTCMVITAIMGVGALVGGFATAFKLINMLQFVTSLSYIKMAVTLFKYIPQAILNFRRKSTAGWSIGTILLDFTGGNLDVLQMCLQCWNVADWTAFYGNPVKFGLGVISISFDILFMIQHYILYPDRKDAEKGDVEQDDQLTMDGESGKASDKEESKKQMGEEDSSELEKLVNRVQQKGIDQDDEGEGEEEESTTKKSGIESTKKSNKSQSVR
;
A
#
# COMPACT_ATOMS: atom_id res chain seq x y z
N MET A 1 32.54 -42.65 28.13
CA MET A 1 31.68 -41.63 28.79
C MET A 1 30.90 -40.93 27.68
N SER A 2 29.89 -41.59 27.10
CA SER A 2 28.46 -41.41 27.42
C SER A 2 28.09 -39.92 27.51
N THR A 3 27.77 -39.28 26.38
CA THR A 3 26.39 -38.97 25.92
C THR A 3 25.53 -38.31 27.01
N ASN A 4 25.48 -36.97 27.04
CA ASN A 4 24.43 -36.18 27.72
C ASN A 4 24.48 -34.70 27.29
N SER A 5 24.45 -34.41 25.98
CA SER A 5 24.40 -33.02 25.48
C SER A 5 23.28 -32.66 24.49
N PRO A 6 22.52 -33.58 23.86
CA PRO A 6 21.36 -33.18 23.06
C PRO A 6 20.07 -33.02 23.90
N LEU A 7 20.00 -33.63 25.08
CA LEU A 7 18.79 -33.57 25.92
C LEU A 7 18.62 -32.20 26.60
N LEU A 8 19.71 -31.54 26.98
CA LEU A 8 19.65 -30.23 27.65
C LEU A 8 19.21 -29.13 26.68
N VAL A 9 19.62 -29.20 25.41
CA VAL A 9 19.22 -28.24 24.37
C VAL A 9 17.75 -28.45 23.97
N LEU A 10 17.27 -29.70 23.95
CA LEU A 10 15.85 -30.01 23.74
C LEU A 10 14.97 -29.57 24.91
N ILE A 11 15.45 -29.67 26.16
CA ILE A 11 14.71 -29.18 27.34
C ILE A 11 14.69 -27.64 27.35
N VAL A 12 15.77 -26.96 26.98
CA VAL A 12 15.82 -25.49 26.89
C VAL A 12 15.00 -24.96 25.70
N PHE A 13 14.92 -25.69 24.58
CA PHE A 13 14.01 -25.33 23.47
C PHE A 13 12.54 -25.63 23.77
N ALA A 14 12.23 -26.71 24.51
CA ALA A 14 10.86 -27.03 24.92
C ALA A 14 10.33 -26.03 25.98
N VAL A 15 11.20 -25.42 26.78
CA VAL A 15 10.80 -24.40 27.78
C VAL A 15 10.54 -23.02 27.14
N LEU A 16 11.00 -22.76 25.92
CA LEU A 16 10.75 -21.51 25.18
C LEU A 16 9.57 -21.57 24.19
N THR A 17 8.93 -22.73 24.04
CA THR A 17 7.68 -22.88 23.30
C THR A 17 6.58 -23.42 24.20
N ALA A 18 6.40 -22.84 25.38
CA ALA A 18 5.08 -22.86 26.00
C ALA A 18 4.17 -22.02 25.11
N THR A 19 3.63 -22.63 24.05
CA THR A 19 2.45 -22.11 23.38
C THR A 19 1.40 -21.96 24.47
N VAL A 20 1.16 -20.74 24.93
CA VAL A 20 0.06 -20.43 25.84
C VAL A 20 -1.19 -20.92 25.13
N GLN A 21 -1.72 -22.05 25.60
CA GLN A 21 -2.82 -22.72 24.97
C GLN A 21 -4.05 -21.86 25.27
N LYS A 22 -4.47 -21.08 24.27
CA LYS A 22 -5.56 -20.10 24.40
C LYS A 22 -6.82 -20.82 24.89
N THR A 23 -7.25 -20.47 26.10
CA THR A 23 -8.27 -21.22 26.84
C THR A 23 -9.70 -20.76 26.53
N LEU A 24 -9.89 -19.59 25.92
CA LEU A 24 -11.20 -19.03 25.58
C LEU A 24 -11.32 -18.63 24.09
N THR A 25 -12.54 -18.74 23.57
CA THR A 25 -12.94 -18.31 22.21
C THR A 25 -14.27 -17.55 22.28
N PRO A 26 -14.50 -16.46 21.53
CA PRO A 26 -13.55 -15.79 20.63
C PRO A 26 -12.43 -15.05 21.38
N GLU A 27 -11.30 -14.89 20.72
CA GLU A 27 -10.09 -14.26 21.30
C GLU A 27 -10.12 -12.74 21.21
N GLN A 28 -10.87 -12.22 20.23
CA GLN A 28 -11.05 -10.79 19.97
C GLN A 28 -12.52 -10.43 20.06
N VAL A 29 -12.81 -9.37 20.82
CA VAL A 29 -14.15 -8.86 21.04
C VAL A 29 -14.19 -7.38 20.71
N THR A 30 -15.23 -6.96 19.99
CA THR A 30 -15.47 -5.56 19.66
C THR A 30 -16.67 -5.02 20.43
N VAL A 31 -16.46 -3.90 21.13
CA VAL A 31 -17.46 -3.19 21.94
C VAL A 31 -17.64 -1.77 21.41
N ILE A 32 -18.78 -1.15 21.71
CA ILE A 32 -19.05 0.24 21.38
C ILE A 32 -19.17 1.06 22.66
N ILE A 33 -18.65 2.28 22.65
CA ILE A 33 -18.78 3.19 23.79
C ILE A 33 -20.26 3.38 24.18
N LYS A 34 -20.58 3.24 25.48
CA LYS A 34 -21.92 3.41 26.08
C LYS A 34 -23.00 2.49 25.48
N ARG A 35 -22.60 1.36 24.90
CA ARG A 35 -23.54 0.32 24.44
C ARG A 35 -23.13 -1.03 25.03
N PRO A 36 -23.98 -1.61 25.89
CA PRO A 36 -23.81 -2.99 26.34
C PRO A 36 -23.83 -3.95 25.15
N SER A 37 -22.90 -4.90 25.14
CA SER A 37 -22.88 -6.00 24.19
C SER A 37 -22.62 -7.33 24.89
N ASN A 38 -23.30 -8.36 24.40
CA ASN A 38 -23.22 -9.71 24.90
C ASN A 38 -22.32 -10.53 23.99
N HIS A 39 -21.30 -11.16 24.56
CA HIS A 39 -20.37 -12.01 23.85
C HIS A 39 -20.44 -13.43 24.42
N SER A 40 -20.81 -14.39 23.57
CA SER A 40 -20.74 -15.80 23.94
C SER A 40 -19.27 -16.22 23.94
N MET A 41 -18.82 -16.72 25.08
CA MET A 41 -17.47 -17.18 25.34
C MET A 41 -17.51 -18.69 25.54
N LYS A 42 -16.54 -19.40 24.98
CA LYS A 42 -16.40 -20.84 25.13
C LYS A 42 -15.00 -21.20 25.56
N THR A 43 -14.88 -22.02 26.60
CA THR A 43 -13.61 -22.57 27.03
C THR A 43 -13.31 -23.93 26.38
N LYS A 44 -12.03 -24.17 26.12
CA LYS A 44 -11.52 -25.49 25.71
C LYS A 44 -11.08 -26.34 26.91
N LEU A 45 -11.10 -25.77 28.12
CA LEU A 45 -10.72 -26.47 29.34
C LEU A 45 -11.92 -27.28 29.85
N GLU A 46 -11.68 -28.51 30.28
CA GLU A 46 -12.68 -29.32 30.97
C GLU A 46 -12.85 -28.82 32.40
N LEU A 47 -14.05 -28.36 32.76
CA LEU A 47 -14.37 -27.82 34.07
C LEU A 47 -14.80 -28.95 35.01
N LYS A 48 -13.92 -29.37 35.91
CA LYS A 48 -14.12 -30.57 36.75
C LYS A 48 -14.85 -30.29 38.06
N TYR A 49 -14.77 -29.06 38.56
CA TYR A 49 -15.27 -28.69 39.89
C TYR A 49 -16.59 -27.89 39.84
N GLY A 50 -17.30 -27.93 38.71
CA GLY A 50 -18.55 -27.20 38.50
C GLY A 50 -18.35 -25.89 37.75
N ASP A 51 -19.39 -25.04 37.73
CA ASP A 51 -19.37 -23.79 36.98
C ASP A 51 -18.25 -22.87 37.47
N MET A 52 -17.59 -22.19 36.53
CA MET A 52 -16.45 -21.32 36.80
C MET A 52 -16.82 -19.86 36.56
N GLU A 53 -16.82 -19.06 37.61
CA GLU A 53 -16.97 -17.61 37.56
C GLU A 53 -15.59 -16.96 37.41
N LEU A 54 -15.45 -16.08 36.43
CA LEU A 54 -14.26 -15.30 36.14
C LEU A 54 -14.52 -13.82 36.40
N GLN A 55 -13.65 -13.22 37.21
CA GLN A 55 -13.66 -11.79 37.46
C GLN A 55 -12.50 -11.14 36.74
N PHE A 56 -12.81 -10.08 35.98
CA PHE A 56 -11.83 -9.34 35.20
C PHE A 56 -11.37 -8.10 35.96
N ARG A 57 -10.10 -7.74 35.76
CA ARG A 57 -9.55 -6.52 36.35
C ARG A 57 -10.28 -5.29 35.82
N SER A 58 -10.61 -4.37 36.72
CA SER A 58 -11.13 -3.05 36.34
C SER A 58 -10.12 -2.30 35.46
N ASN A 59 -10.59 -1.70 34.39
CA ASN A 59 -9.76 -1.03 33.38
C ASN A 59 -10.45 0.25 32.88
N PRO A 60 -9.70 1.20 32.27
CA PRO A 60 -10.26 2.48 31.84
C PRO A 60 -11.09 2.39 30.54
N TYR A 61 -11.00 1.28 29.80
CA TYR A 61 -11.55 1.19 28.45
C TYR A 61 -12.91 0.50 28.39
N VAL A 62 -13.19 -0.43 29.29
CA VAL A 62 -14.37 -1.32 29.25
C VAL A 62 -14.93 -1.52 30.66
N ASN A 63 -16.25 -1.46 30.77
CA ASN A 63 -17.02 -1.92 31.90
C ASN A 63 -17.38 -3.41 31.71
N ILE A 64 -17.07 -4.24 32.69
CA ILE A 64 -17.65 -5.57 32.80
C ILE A 64 -18.96 -5.43 33.57
N LEU A 65 -20.10 -5.69 32.91
CA LEU A 65 -21.41 -5.48 33.50
C LEU A 65 -21.84 -6.64 34.40
N ALA A 66 -21.35 -7.84 34.11
CA ALA A 66 -21.57 -9.06 34.90
C ALA A 66 -20.33 -9.96 34.85
N PRO A 67 -20.02 -10.70 35.93
CA PRO A 67 -18.99 -11.73 35.91
C PRO A 67 -19.26 -12.76 34.80
N LEU A 68 -18.20 -13.27 34.17
CA LEU A 68 -18.34 -14.34 33.20
C LEU A 68 -18.46 -15.67 33.93
N VAL A 69 -19.60 -16.33 33.82
CA VAL A 69 -19.82 -17.68 34.36
C VAL A 69 -19.76 -18.67 33.21
N LEU A 70 -18.82 -19.61 33.25
CA LEU A 70 -18.68 -20.72 32.32
C LEU A 70 -19.36 -21.95 32.91
N GLU A 71 -20.33 -22.50 32.19
CA GLU A 71 -21.05 -23.69 32.60
C GLU A 71 -20.16 -24.95 32.49
N ALA A 72 -20.18 -25.81 33.49
CA ALA A 72 -19.39 -27.04 33.47
C ALA A 72 -19.81 -28.03 32.38
N SER A 73 -21.10 -28.03 32.02
CA SER A 73 -21.66 -28.98 31.06
C SER A 73 -21.33 -28.66 29.60
N SER A 74 -21.28 -27.37 29.25
CA SER A 74 -21.12 -26.87 27.88
C SER A 74 -19.76 -26.18 27.65
N GLY A 75 -19.12 -25.72 28.72
CA GLY A 75 -17.95 -24.85 28.66
C GLY A 75 -18.27 -23.45 28.14
N GLU A 76 -19.55 -23.08 28.06
CA GLU A 76 -20.01 -21.81 27.48
C GLU A 76 -20.44 -20.83 28.58
N GLY A 77 -20.27 -19.54 28.30
CA GLY A 77 -20.66 -18.46 29.19
C GLY A 77 -20.92 -17.18 28.44
N LEU A 78 -21.62 -16.24 29.07
CA LEU A 78 -21.93 -14.94 28.49
C LEU A 78 -21.12 -13.84 29.17
N LEU A 79 -20.31 -13.13 28.39
CA LEU A 79 -19.57 -11.96 28.83
C LEU A 79 -20.31 -10.69 28.38
N GLN A 80 -20.72 -9.85 29.34
CA GLN A 80 -21.37 -8.57 29.06
C GLN A 80 -20.39 -7.42 29.26
N LEU A 81 -20.10 -6.69 28.18
CA LEU A 81 -19.16 -5.58 28.18
C LEU A 81 -19.85 -4.29 27.74
N GLU A 82 -19.40 -3.16 28.26
CA GLU A 82 -19.76 -1.84 27.76
C GLU A 82 -18.50 -0.99 27.58
N GLY A 83 -18.32 -0.35 26.41
CA GLY A 83 -17.17 0.52 26.18
C GLY A 83 -17.22 1.82 26.99
N LYS A 84 -16.10 2.20 27.63
CA LYS A 84 -15.88 3.50 28.28
C LYS A 84 -15.10 4.47 27.38
N GLN A 85 -13.96 4.01 26.88
CA GLN A 85 -13.03 4.81 26.09
C GLN A 85 -12.54 4.02 24.89
N ALA A 86 -12.45 4.70 23.75
CA ALA A 86 -11.98 4.08 22.51
C ALA A 86 -10.54 3.58 22.68
N THR A 87 -10.31 2.36 22.26
CA THR A 87 -9.02 1.69 22.29
C THR A 87 -9.02 0.57 21.28
N LYS A 88 -7.83 0.12 20.92
CA LYS A 88 -7.59 -0.89 19.91
C LYS A 88 -6.78 -2.01 20.55
N GLY A 89 -7.33 -3.22 20.54
CA GLY A 89 -6.61 -4.40 21.01
C GLY A 89 -6.20 -4.39 22.49
N HIS A 90 -7.02 -3.82 23.39
CA HIS A 90 -6.69 -3.81 24.81
C HIS A 90 -6.81 -5.22 25.41
N ARG A 91 -5.74 -5.73 26.02
CA ARG A 91 -5.75 -7.05 26.67
C ARG A 91 -6.47 -6.98 28.02
N LEU A 92 -7.63 -7.60 28.07
CA LEU A 92 -8.40 -7.82 29.29
C LEU A 92 -7.99 -9.16 29.91
N ALA A 93 -7.33 -9.10 31.06
CA ALA A 93 -6.94 -10.27 31.83
C ALA A 93 -7.95 -10.54 32.96
N ALA A 94 -8.19 -11.82 33.25
CA ALA A 94 -8.90 -12.21 34.46
C ALA A 94 -8.00 -11.99 35.67
N GLU A 95 -8.59 -11.44 36.74
CA GLU A 95 -7.91 -11.18 38.01
C GLU A 95 -8.08 -12.34 38.99
N SER A 96 -9.27 -12.95 39.01
CA SER A 96 -9.57 -14.08 39.88
C SER A 96 -10.58 -15.02 39.21
N CYS A 97 -10.60 -16.26 39.70
CA CYS A 97 -11.61 -17.24 39.31
C CYS A 97 -12.19 -17.93 40.54
N ARG A 98 -13.46 -18.34 40.44
CA ARG A 98 -14.17 -19.07 41.49
C ARG A 98 -14.95 -20.26 40.90
N SER A 99 -14.86 -21.42 41.54
CA SER A 99 -15.63 -22.60 41.14
C SER A 99 -16.82 -22.84 42.08
N SER A 100 -17.97 -23.23 41.53
CA SER A 100 -19.23 -23.36 42.27
C SER A 100 -19.19 -24.40 43.39
N ASN A 101 -18.51 -25.54 43.19
CA ASN A 101 -18.52 -26.65 44.17
C ASN A 101 -17.31 -26.66 45.12
N GLN A 102 -16.44 -25.65 45.09
CA GLN A 102 -15.27 -25.58 45.97
C GLN A 102 -14.96 -24.14 46.44
N PRO A 103 -15.21 -23.79 47.71
CA PRO A 103 -15.05 -22.41 48.18
C PRO A 103 -13.59 -21.90 48.28
N ASP A 104 -12.60 -22.80 48.36
CA ASP A 104 -11.15 -22.51 48.28
C ASP A 104 -10.60 -22.68 46.83
N SER A 105 -11.40 -22.33 45.83
CA SER A 105 -11.12 -22.61 44.40
C SER A 105 -9.98 -21.84 43.77
N SER A 106 -9.43 -20.80 44.42
CA SER A 106 -8.39 -19.94 43.86
C SER A 106 -7.08 -20.68 43.55
N ASN A 107 -6.87 -21.86 44.14
CA ASN A 107 -5.67 -22.69 43.96
C ASN A 107 -5.92 -24.00 43.21
N THR A 108 -7.03 -24.13 42.49
CA THR A 108 -7.27 -25.31 41.63
C THR A 108 -6.38 -25.27 40.38
N THR A 109 -5.98 -26.45 39.89
CA THR A 109 -5.16 -26.57 38.66
C THR A 109 -5.86 -25.96 37.45
N GLU A 110 -7.19 -26.11 37.35
CA GLU A 110 -8.00 -25.51 36.27
C GLU A 110 -8.07 -23.97 36.38
N CYS A 111 -8.20 -23.39 37.58
CA CYS A 111 -8.19 -21.94 37.77
C CYS A 111 -6.85 -21.33 37.36
N ASN A 112 -5.75 -21.94 37.80
CA ASN A 112 -4.41 -21.48 37.48
C ASN A 112 -4.13 -21.58 35.97
N GLN A 113 -4.55 -22.67 35.32
CA GLN A 113 -4.47 -22.81 33.87
C GLN A 113 -5.36 -21.79 33.14
N MET A 114 -6.56 -21.50 33.66
CA MET A 114 -7.44 -20.48 33.10
C MET A 114 -6.81 -19.09 33.21
N LEU A 115 -6.34 -18.68 34.39
CA LEU A 115 -5.75 -17.37 34.62
C LEU A 115 -4.45 -17.16 33.83
N GLN A 116 -3.65 -18.19 33.62
CA GLN A 116 -2.42 -18.11 32.82
C GLN A 116 -2.69 -18.07 31.30
N GLY A 117 -3.79 -18.68 30.85
CA GLY A 117 -4.14 -18.79 29.43
C GLY A 117 -5.19 -17.76 28.94
N LEU A 118 -5.86 -17.05 29.85
CA LEU A 118 -6.97 -16.16 29.53
C LEU A 118 -6.52 -14.72 29.33
N TYR A 119 -6.40 -14.34 28.08
CA TYR A 119 -6.38 -12.94 27.66
C TYR A 119 -7.44 -12.73 26.59
N LEU A 120 -8.33 -11.76 26.81
CA LEU A 120 -9.31 -11.34 25.83
C LEU A 120 -8.85 -10.02 25.22
N GLU A 121 -8.72 -9.95 23.91
CA GLU A 121 -8.37 -8.72 23.24
C GLU A 121 -9.64 -7.92 22.93
N VAL A 122 -9.77 -6.74 23.53
CA VAL A 122 -10.97 -5.91 23.42
C VAL A 122 -10.68 -4.65 22.62
N THR A 123 -11.41 -4.48 21.52
CA THR A 123 -11.41 -3.24 20.72
C THR A 123 -12.67 -2.45 21.00
N VAL A 124 -12.51 -1.19 21.40
CA VAL A 124 -13.62 -0.28 21.74
C VAL A 124 -13.76 0.78 20.66
N LEU A 125 -14.88 0.74 19.95
CA LEU A 125 -15.23 1.69 18.89
C LEU A 125 -15.94 2.91 19.47
N LYS A 126 -15.62 4.10 18.95
CA LYS A 126 -16.36 5.33 19.27
C LYS A 126 -17.80 5.27 18.78
N SER A 127 -18.03 4.74 17.57
CA SER A 127 -19.36 4.75 16.95
C SER A 127 -19.55 3.62 15.94
N SER A 128 -20.72 2.98 15.99
CA SER A 128 -21.16 2.03 14.96
C SER A 128 -21.42 2.70 13.61
N LEU A 129 -21.83 3.98 13.61
CA LEU A 129 -22.02 4.73 12.37
C LEU A 129 -20.70 4.90 11.63
N VAL A 130 -19.62 5.24 12.34
CA VAL A 130 -18.28 5.38 11.72
C VAL A 130 -17.79 4.02 11.21
N ALA A 131 -18.06 2.93 11.93
CA ALA A 131 -17.74 1.59 11.45
C ALA A 131 -18.49 1.23 10.16
N ALA A 132 -19.78 1.59 10.07
CA ALA A 132 -20.56 1.42 8.84
C ALA A 132 -20.01 2.28 7.70
N LEU A 133 -19.64 3.53 7.97
CA LEU A 133 -19.02 4.43 6.99
C LEU A 133 -17.69 3.89 6.47
N VAL A 134 -16.84 3.31 7.33
CA VAL A 134 -15.60 2.63 6.92
C VAL A 134 -15.90 1.55 5.87
N MET A 135 -16.92 0.71 6.12
CA MET A 135 -17.29 -0.34 5.17
C MET A 135 -17.83 0.23 3.86
N VAL A 136 -18.72 1.24 3.92
CA VAL A 136 -19.30 1.88 2.74
C VAL A 136 -18.22 2.55 1.87
N VAL A 137 -17.34 3.34 2.50
CA VAL A 137 -16.22 4.00 1.81
C VAL A 137 -15.27 2.97 1.21
N GLY A 138 -15.03 1.86 1.92
CA GLY A 138 -14.21 0.76 1.42
C GLY A 138 -14.72 0.11 0.15
N TRP A 139 -16.01 -0.22 0.11
CA TRP A 139 -16.62 -0.76 -1.10
C TRP A 139 -16.78 0.29 -2.21
N ALA A 140 -16.93 1.56 -1.86
CA ALA A 140 -16.96 2.65 -2.83
C ALA A 140 -15.62 2.83 -3.53
N TYR A 141 -14.49 2.85 -2.81
CA TYR A 141 -13.17 2.95 -3.44
C TYR A 141 -12.89 1.72 -4.32
N PHE A 142 -13.23 0.51 -3.82
CA PHE A 142 -13.08 -0.74 -4.58
C PHE A 142 -13.81 -0.63 -5.91
N THR A 143 -15.05 -0.12 -5.88
CA THR A 143 -15.87 0.05 -7.07
C THR A 143 -15.26 1.07 -8.03
N ALA A 144 -14.85 2.24 -7.53
CA ALA A 144 -14.24 3.28 -8.34
C ALA A 144 -13.00 2.77 -9.09
N TRP A 145 -12.08 2.11 -8.37
CA TRP A 145 -10.90 1.52 -9.00
C TRP A 145 -11.23 0.35 -9.93
N SER A 146 -12.17 -0.54 -9.56
CA SER A 146 -12.53 -1.68 -10.39
C SER A 146 -13.14 -1.26 -11.73
N VAL A 147 -14.03 -0.26 -11.70
CA VAL A 147 -14.66 0.28 -12.92
C VAL A 147 -13.61 0.84 -13.89
N SER A 148 -12.50 1.38 -13.39
CA SER A 148 -11.43 1.98 -14.20
C SER A 148 -10.78 1.02 -15.21
N PHE A 149 -10.84 -0.31 -14.98
CA PHE A 149 -10.24 -1.32 -15.85
C PHE A 149 -11.10 -1.68 -17.07
N TYR A 150 -12.43 -1.55 -16.95
CA TYR A 150 -13.36 -2.02 -17.97
C TYR A 150 -13.34 -1.24 -19.30
N PRO A 151 -13.15 0.10 -19.33
CA PRO A 151 -13.11 0.84 -20.59
C PRO A 151 -12.12 0.27 -21.60
N GLN A 152 -10.90 -0.06 -21.16
CA GLN A 152 -9.89 -0.64 -22.05
C GLN A 152 -10.27 -2.04 -22.54
N ILE A 153 -10.83 -2.87 -21.65
CA ILE A 153 -11.29 -4.23 -21.99
C ILE A 153 -12.39 -4.16 -23.05
N ILE A 154 -13.37 -3.27 -22.87
CA ILE A 154 -14.50 -3.09 -23.79
C ILE A 154 -14.00 -2.56 -25.13
N LEU A 155 -13.11 -1.56 -25.13
CA LEU A 155 -12.53 -0.98 -26.34
C LEU A 155 -11.78 -2.03 -27.18
N ASN A 156 -11.02 -2.92 -26.52
CA ASN A 156 -10.34 -4.02 -27.19
C ASN A 156 -11.35 -5.00 -27.85
N ILE A 157 -12.49 -5.28 -27.21
CA ILE A 157 -13.55 -6.13 -27.76
C ILE A 157 -14.20 -5.46 -28.97
N GLN A 158 -14.57 -4.19 -28.86
CA GLN A 158 -15.23 -3.43 -29.92
C GLN A 158 -14.35 -3.30 -31.15
N ARG A 159 -13.07 -2.94 -30.98
CA ARG A 159 -12.13 -2.74 -32.08
C ARG A 159 -11.56 -4.05 -32.64
N ARG A 160 -11.73 -5.17 -31.93
CA ARG A 160 -11.07 -6.47 -32.21
C ARG A 160 -9.56 -6.31 -32.44
N SER A 161 -8.95 -5.33 -31.77
CA SER A 161 -7.58 -4.87 -31.98
C SER A 161 -7.07 -4.30 -30.66
N VAL A 162 -5.82 -4.61 -30.33
CA VAL A 162 -5.10 -4.04 -29.17
C VAL A 162 -4.09 -2.97 -29.60
N ILE A 163 -4.13 -2.52 -30.86
CA ILE A 163 -3.24 -1.47 -31.36
C ILE A 163 -3.49 -0.17 -30.59
N GLY A 164 -2.45 0.32 -29.93
CA GLY A 164 -2.47 1.48 -29.05
C GLY A 164 -2.37 1.14 -27.56
N LEU A 165 -2.62 -0.12 -27.18
CA LEU A 165 -2.40 -0.59 -25.81
C LEU A 165 -0.89 -0.69 -25.54
N ASN A 166 -0.43 -0.08 -24.45
CA ASN A 166 0.97 -0.20 -24.03
C ASN A 166 1.20 -1.54 -23.30
N PHE A 167 1.98 -2.44 -23.91
CA PHE A 167 2.28 -3.75 -23.36
C PHE A 167 3.16 -3.68 -22.10
N ASP A 168 4.03 -2.68 -21.97
CA ASP A 168 4.82 -2.49 -20.76
C ASP A 168 3.92 -2.19 -19.57
N PHE A 169 2.94 -1.31 -19.78
CA PHE A 169 1.95 -0.96 -18.77
C PHE A 169 1.14 -2.18 -18.31
N LEU A 170 0.77 -3.07 -19.25
CA LEU A 170 0.05 -4.30 -18.94
C LEU A 170 0.90 -5.28 -18.12
N VAL A 171 2.16 -5.53 -18.53
CA VAL A 171 3.08 -6.43 -17.81
C VAL A 171 3.33 -5.92 -16.40
N LEU A 172 3.66 -4.63 -16.24
CA LEU A 172 3.89 -4.01 -14.94
C LEU A 172 2.64 -4.13 -14.05
N ASN A 173 1.44 -3.90 -14.58
CA ASN A 173 0.21 -4.09 -13.82
C ASN A 173 0.01 -5.52 -13.35
N ILE A 174 0.23 -6.52 -14.21
CA ILE A 174 0.11 -7.93 -13.82
C ILE A 174 1.06 -8.24 -12.67
N VAL A 175 2.34 -7.86 -12.79
CA VAL A 175 3.36 -8.10 -11.74
C VAL A 175 2.95 -7.43 -10.43
N GLY A 176 2.55 -6.15 -10.50
CA GLY A 176 2.12 -5.41 -9.32
C GLY A 176 0.88 -6.01 -8.66
N PHE A 177 -0.15 -6.39 -9.44
CA PHE A 177 -1.37 -6.97 -8.90
C PHE A 177 -1.22 -8.42 -8.43
N VAL A 178 -0.31 -9.21 -9.00
CA VAL A 178 0.09 -10.51 -8.43
C VAL A 178 0.70 -10.29 -7.04
N ALA A 179 1.68 -9.41 -6.93
CA ALA A 179 2.37 -9.16 -5.66
C ALA A 179 1.42 -8.58 -4.60
N TYR A 180 0.56 -7.63 -4.97
CA TYR A 180 -0.39 -7.03 -4.05
C TYR A 180 -1.55 -7.95 -3.67
N SER A 181 -2.02 -8.79 -4.60
CA SER A 181 -3.02 -9.83 -4.28
C SER A 181 -2.45 -10.83 -3.30
N ALA A 182 -1.20 -11.30 -3.52
CA ALA A 182 -0.53 -12.18 -2.58
C ALA A 182 -0.44 -11.53 -1.19
N TYR A 183 0.01 -10.28 -1.10
CA TYR A 183 0.05 -9.54 0.17
C TYR A 183 -1.30 -9.55 0.90
N ASN A 184 -2.36 -9.09 0.25
CA ASN A 184 -3.67 -8.95 0.89
C ASN A 184 -4.30 -10.31 1.23
N VAL A 185 -4.17 -11.30 0.36
CA VAL A 185 -4.69 -12.66 0.61
C VAL A 185 -3.97 -13.31 1.80
N PHE A 186 -2.64 -13.29 1.84
CA PHE A 186 -1.90 -13.87 2.97
C PHE A 186 -2.18 -13.12 4.28
N MET A 187 -2.14 -11.78 4.28
CA MET A 187 -2.40 -10.99 5.48
C MET A 187 -3.83 -11.20 6.01
N TYR A 188 -4.82 -11.44 5.13
CA TYR A 188 -6.22 -11.60 5.52
C TYR A 188 -6.60 -13.04 5.92
N PHE A 189 -6.06 -14.06 5.25
CA PHE A 189 -6.48 -15.46 5.47
C PHE A 189 -5.48 -16.32 6.25
N ASP A 190 -4.18 -15.99 6.24
CA ASP A 190 -3.16 -16.81 6.87
C ASP A 190 -2.98 -16.45 8.35
N SER A 191 -3.42 -17.34 9.24
CA SER A 191 -3.36 -17.12 10.69
C SER A 191 -1.92 -17.00 11.23
N ASN A 192 -0.93 -17.61 10.56
CA ASN A 192 0.47 -17.50 10.96
C ASN A 192 1.04 -16.11 10.59
N VAL A 193 0.70 -15.57 9.42
CA VAL A 193 1.04 -14.19 9.04
C VAL A 193 0.39 -13.19 9.98
N GLN A 194 -0.88 -13.40 10.34
CA GLN A 194 -1.60 -12.56 11.30
C GLN A 194 -0.93 -12.57 12.68
N ALA A 195 -0.60 -13.75 13.20
CA ALA A 195 0.09 -13.87 14.49
C ALA A 195 1.47 -13.17 14.48
N LEU A 196 2.25 -13.31 13.40
CA LEU A 196 3.52 -12.61 13.25
C LEU A 196 3.32 -11.09 13.18
N TYR A 197 2.25 -10.62 12.53
CA TYR A 197 1.95 -9.21 12.43
C TYR A 197 1.53 -8.62 13.77
N GLU A 198 0.65 -9.29 14.52
CA GLU A 198 0.22 -8.89 15.86
C GLU A 198 1.41 -8.87 16.84
N GLN A 199 2.37 -9.79 16.69
CA GLN A 199 3.60 -9.78 17.48
C GLN A 199 4.48 -8.57 17.14
N ALA A 200 4.63 -8.27 15.84
CA ALA A 200 5.44 -7.12 15.38
C ALA A 200 4.77 -5.77 15.67
N HIS A 201 3.43 -5.73 15.72
CA HIS A 201 2.62 -4.54 15.94
C HIS A 201 1.55 -4.79 17.01
N PRO A 202 1.91 -4.85 18.31
CA PRO A 202 1.00 -5.21 19.41
C PRO A 202 -0.22 -4.29 19.59
N HIS A 203 -0.19 -3.11 18.97
CA HIS A 203 -1.25 -2.12 19.02
C HIS A 203 -1.94 -1.94 17.66
N SER A 204 -1.66 -2.80 16.68
CA SER A 204 -2.25 -2.72 15.34
C SER A 204 -2.99 -4.02 15.01
N PRO A 205 -4.33 -4.02 14.84
CA PRO A 205 -5.06 -5.05 14.12
C PRO A 205 -4.50 -5.24 12.74
N ILE A 206 -4.85 -6.40 12.22
CA ILE A 206 -4.57 -6.81 10.86
C ILE A 206 -5.00 -5.68 9.90
N PRO A 207 -4.07 -5.18 9.07
CA PRO A 207 -4.24 -3.91 8.38
C PRO A 207 -5.07 -4.00 7.10
N VAL A 208 -5.62 -5.19 6.81
CA VAL A 208 -6.27 -5.55 5.55
C VAL A 208 -7.72 -5.90 5.84
N LEU A 209 -8.64 -5.23 5.16
CA LEU A 209 -10.05 -5.60 5.15
C LEU A 209 -10.41 -6.40 3.90
N LEU A 210 -11.61 -6.97 3.89
CA LEU A 210 -12.07 -7.81 2.80
C LEU A 210 -12.06 -7.07 1.44
N ASN A 211 -12.50 -5.82 1.41
CA ASN A 211 -12.45 -4.98 0.19
C ASN A 211 -11.01 -4.76 -0.31
N ASP A 212 -10.02 -4.70 0.59
CA ASP A 212 -8.59 -4.60 0.24
C ASP A 212 -8.07 -5.89 -0.41
N VAL A 213 -8.73 -7.04 -0.18
CA VAL A 213 -8.45 -8.31 -0.86
C VAL A 213 -9.13 -8.36 -2.23
N PHE A 214 -10.40 -7.96 -2.30
CA PHE A 214 -11.17 -7.98 -3.55
C PHE A 214 -10.61 -7.05 -4.63
N PHE A 215 -10.14 -5.85 -4.25
CA PHE A 215 -9.58 -4.90 -5.21
C PHE A 215 -8.43 -5.46 -6.05
N PRO A 216 -7.28 -5.85 -5.46
CA PRO A 216 -6.13 -6.29 -6.25
C PRO A 216 -6.37 -7.60 -6.98
N THR A 217 -7.19 -8.50 -6.41
CA THR A 217 -7.52 -9.78 -7.04
C THR A 217 -8.42 -9.59 -8.26
N HIS A 218 -9.44 -8.72 -8.17
CA HIS A 218 -10.23 -8.31 -9.34
C HIS A 218 -9.38 -7.64 -10.41
N ALA A 219 -8.53 -6.68 -10.00
CA ALA A 219 -7.65 -5.98 -10.91
C ALA A 219 -6.66 -6.93 -11.61
N LEU A 220 -6.15 -7.95 -10.91
CA LEU A 220 -5.34 -9.00 -11.50
C LEU A 220 -6.10 -9.78 -12.57
N VAL A 221 -7.34 -10.20 -12.28
CA VAL A 221 -8.20 -10.90 -13.25
C VAL A 221 -8.47 -10.03 -14.48
N ALA A 222 -8.78 -8.75 -14.29
CA ALA A 222 -8.98 -7.80 -15.38
C ALA A 222 -7.71 -7.63 -16.25
N CYS A 223 -6.53 -7.60 -15.63
CA CYS A 223 -5.25 -7.54 -16.34
C CYS A 223 -4.96 -8.83 -17.11
N ILE A 224 -5.22 -10.00 -16.53
CA ILE A 224 -5.10 -11.30 -17.22
C ILE A 224 -6.05 -11.35 -18.41
N PHE A 225 -7.30 -10.91 -18.24
CA PHE A 225 -8.26 -10.84 -19.34
C PHE A 225 -7.76 -9.94 -20.48
N THR A 226 -7.21 -8.78 -20.14
CA THR A 226 -6.59 -7.87 -21.12
C THR A 226 -5.38 -8.51 -21.81
N ALA A 227 -4.56 -9.28 -21.08
CA ALA A 227 -3.45 -10.04 -21.67
C ALA A 227 -3.92 -11.12 -22.63
N LEU A 228 -5.00 -11.83 -22.32
CA LEU A 228 -5.62 -12.78 -23.24
C LEU A 228 -6.08 -12.09 -24.54
N GLN A 229 -6.67 -10.89 -24.44
CA GLN A 229 -7.01 -10.10 -25.63
C GLN A 229 -5.79 -9.79 -26.50
N CYS A 230 -4.62 -9.55 -25.91
CA CYS A 230 -3.38 -9.31 -26.65
C CYS A 230 -2.88 -10.52 -27.44
N PHE A 231 -3.26 -11.74 -27.04
CA PHE A 231 -2.94 -12.97 -27.77
C PHE A 231 -3.95 -13.27 -28.88
N ILE A 232 -5.22 -12.85 -28.71
CA ILE A 232 -6.31 -13.17 -29.64
C ILE A 232 -6.49 -12.10 -30.73
N TYR A 233 -6.37 -10.82 -30.37
CA TYR A 233 -6.65 -9.70 -31.26
C TYR A 233 -5.43 -9.18 -32.00
N LYS A 234 -5.67 -8.39 -33.06
CA LYS A 234 -4.60 -7.79 -33.86
C LYS A 234 -3.74 -6.87 -32.99
N ARG A 235 -2.44 -7.19 -32.87
CA ARG A 235 -1.46 -6.43 -32.06
C ARG A 235 -0.44 -5.62 -32.85
N GLY A 236 -0.39 -5.78 -34.17
CA GLY A 236 0.64 -5.17 -35.02
C GLY A 236 2.06 -5.56 -34.56
N ASN A 237 2.99 -4.60 -34.60
CA ASN A 237 4.40 -4.78 -34.21
C ASN A 237 4.71 -4.36 -32.77
N GLN A 238 3.70 -4.17 -31.91
CA GLN A 238 3.91 -3.79 -30.51
C GLN A 238 4.60 -4.92 -29.75
N ARG A 239 5.62 -4.56 -28.97
CA ARG A 239 6.40 -5.50 -28.14
C ARG A 239 6.64 -4.88 -26.77
N VAL A 240 6.91 -5.73 -25.79
CA VAL A 240 7.37 -5.30 -24.47
C VAL A 240 8.80 -4.77 -24.62
N SER A 241 9.08 -3.60 -24.05
CA SER A 241 10.38 -2.98 -24.05
C SER A 241 11.39 -3.78 -23.24
N TYR A 242 12.66 -3.80 -23.67
CA TYR A 242 13.75 -4.42 -22.92
C TYR A 242 13.87 -3.84 -21.51
N THR A 243 13.67 -2.53 -21.35
CA THR A 243 13.68 -1.88 -20.03
C THR A 243 12.60 -2.45 -19.11
N CYS A 244 11.38 -2.64 -19.62
CA CYS A 244 10.28 -3.22 -18.85
C CYS A 244 10.57 -4.69 -18.48
N MET A 245 11.13 -5.47 -19.41
CA MET A 245 11.54 -6.85 -19.15
C MET A 245 12.62 -6.93 -18.06
N VAL A 246 13.63 -6.07 -18.09
CA VAL A 246 14.70 -6.04 -17.07
C VAL A 246 14.13 -5.65 -15.71
N ILE A 247 13.32 -4.58 -15.63
CA ILE A 247 12.68 -4.15 -14.37
C ILE A 247 11.81 -5.27 -13.81
N THR A 248 11.00 -5.91 -14.65
CA THR A 248 10.15 -7.04 -14.26
C THR A 248 10.97 -8.23 -13.79
N ALA A 249 12.07 -8.55 -14.48
CA ALA A 249 12.97 -9.64 -14.09
C ALA A 249 13.63 -9.37 -12.73
N ILE A 250 14.08 -8.14 -12.47
CA ILE A 250 14.66 -7.75 -11.17
C ILE A 250 13.63 -7.94 -10.05
N MET A 251 12.40 -7.46 -10.24
CA MET A 251 11.32 -7.63 -9.24
C MET A 251 10.98 -9.12 -9.03
N GLY A 252 10.93 -9.90 -10.11
CA GLY A 252 10.70 -11.34 -10.05
C GLY A 252 11.80 -12.10 -9.32
N VAL A 253 13.07 -11.80 -9.61
CA VAL A 253 14.23 -12.36 -8.89
C VAL A 253 14.19 -11.97 -7.42
N GLY A 254 13.90 -10.71 -7.09
CA GLY A 254 13.75 -10.27 -5.70
C GLY A 254 12.68 -11.05 -4.94
N ALA A 255 11.51 -11.27 -5.57
CA ALA A 255 10.45 -12.09 -4.99
C ALA A 255 10.87 -13.55 -4.82
N LEU A 256 11.57 -14.15 -5.79
CA LEU A 256 12.08 -15.52 -5.69
C LEU A 256 13.12 -15.65 -4.56
N VAL A 257 14.06 -14.72 -4.47
CA VAL A 257 15.07 -14.67 -3.39
C VAL A 257 14.39 -14.55 -2.03
N GLY A 258 13.38 -13.67 -1.89
CA GLY A 258 12.58 -13.58 -0.67
C GLY A 258 11.84 -14.88 -0.33
N GLY A 259 11.29 -15.56 -1.34
CA GLY A 259 10.65 -16.86 -1.18
C GLY A 259 11.62 -17.92 -0.67
N PHE A 260 12.81 -18.02 -1.27
CA PHE A 260 13.87 -18.94 -0.80
C PHE A 260 14.35 -18.58 0.60
N ALA A 261 14.58 -17.30 0.90
CA ALA A 261 14.96 -16.84 2.23
C ALA A 261 13.91 -17.24 3.29
N THR A 262 12.62 -17.20 2.95
CA THR A 262 11.53 -17.67 3.82
C THR A 262 11.58 -19.18 4.01
N ALA A 263 11.81 -19.95 2.94
CA ALA A 263 11.92 -21.40 3.00
C ALA A 263 13.11 -21.86 3.88
N PHE A 264 14.22 -21.13 3.84
CA PHE A 264 15.39 -21.37 4.70
C PHE A 264 15.29 -20.70 6.08
N LYS A 265 14.14 -20.11 6.44
CA LYS A 265 13.89 -19.40 7.71
C LYS A 265 14.87 -18.25 8.01
N LEU A 266 15.46 -17.66 6.97
CA LEU A 266 16.29 -16.46 7.08
C LEU A 266 15.44 -15.20 7.30
N ILE A 267 14.23 -15.20 6.73
CA ILE A 267 13.19 -14.21 6.99
C ILE A 267 11.89 -14.92 7.35
N ASN A 268 11.00 -14.25 8.08
CA ASN A 268 9.69 -14.80 8.41
C ASN A 268 8.67 -14.55 7.27
N MET A 269 7.54 -15.26 7.31
CA MET A 269 6.50 -15.16 6.28
C MET A 269 5.95 -13.73 6.16
N LEU A 270 5.79 -13.02 7.28
CA LEU A 270 5.32 -11.63 7.29
C LEU A 270 6.27 -10.71 6.51
N GLN A 271 7.58 -10.81 6.71
CA GLN A 271 8.59 -10.01 6.02
C GLN A 271 8.55 -10.25 4.51
N PHE A 272 8.42 -11.51 4.10
CA PHE A 272 8.27 -11.86 2.69
C PHE A 272 7.01 -11.29 2.07
N VAL A 273 5.85 -11.55 2.68
CA VAL A 273 4.55 -11.06 2.20
C VAL A 273 4.54 -9.53 2.15
N THR A 274 5.12 -8.86 3.17
CA THR A 274 5.28 -7.41 3.19
C THR A 274 6.18 -6.91 2.05
N SER A 275 7.27 -7.62 1.72
CA SER A 275 8.12 -7.26 0.58
C SER A 275 7.38 -7.26 -0.76
N LEU A 276 6.41 -8.16 -0.95
CA LEU A 276 5.57 -8.20 -2.16
C LEU A 276 4.70 -6.95 -2.29
N SER A 277 4.21 -6.41 -1.17
CA SER A 277 3.46 -5.15 -1.19
C SER A 277 4.32 -3.97 -1.67
N TYR A 278 5.61 -3.93 -1.28
CA TYR A 278 6.54 -2.92 -1.77
C TYR A 278 6.84 -3.04 -3.28
N ILE A 279 6.83 -4.26 -3.84
CA ILE A 279 6.92 -4.47 -5.30
C ILE A 279 5.75 -3.75 -6.00
N LYS A 280 4.52 -3.89 -5.49
CA LYS A 280 3.36 -3.18 -6.05
C LYS A 280 3.56 -1.66 -6.02
N MET A 281 4.05 -1.12 -4.90
CA MET A 281 4.31 0.30 -4.78
C MET A 281 5.38 0.79 -5.79
N ALA A 282 6.47 0.03 -5.94
CA ALA A 282 7.51 0.32 -6.93
C ALA A 282 6.96 0.28 -8.38
N VAL A 283 6.16 -0.73 -8.71
CA VAL A 283 5.46 -0.82 -10.00
C VAL A 283 4.64 0.44 -10.29
N THR A 284 3.92 0.97 -9.30
CA THR A 284 3.12 2.18 -9.47
C THR A 284 4.00 3.37 -9.88
N LEU A 285 5.16 3.56 -9.24
CA LEU A 285 6.12 4.60 -9.60
C LEU A 285 6.70 4.40 -11.00
N PHE A 286 7.11 3.17 -11.34
CA PHE A 286 7.65 2.85 -12.67
C PHE A 286 6.63 3.01 -13.80
N LYS A 287 5.33 3.06 -13.50
CA LYS A 287 4.29 3.39 -14.47
C LYS A 287 4.07 4.90 -14.57
N TYR A 288 3.92 5.57 -13.42
CA TYR A 288 3.48 6.96 -13.40
C TYR A 288 4.59 7.94 -13.77
N ILE A 289 5.84 7.70 -13.35
CA ILE A 289 6.96 8.59 -13.67
C ILE A 289 7.21 8.67 -15.19
N PRO A 290 7.35 7.55 -15.92
CA PRO A 290 7.56 7.63 -17.36
C PRO A 290 6.39 8.28 -18.10
N GLN A 291 5.16 8.03 -17.65
CA GLN A 291 3.98 8.65 -18.25
C GLN A 291 3.95 10.17 -18.03
N ALA A 292 4.29 10.64 -16.82
CA ALA A 292 4.40 12.06 -16.51
C ALA A 292 5.46 12.75 -17.38
N ILE A 293 6.62 12.12 -17.54
CA ILE A 293 7.70 12.60 -18.42
C ILE A 293 7.27 12.60 -19.88
N LEU A 294 6.58 11.55 -20.34
CA LEU A 294 6.12 11.43 -21.71
C LEU A 294 5.13 12.53 -22.07
N ASN A 295 4.15 12.78 -21.21
CA ASN A 295 3.20 13.88 -21.36
C ASN A 295 3.93 15.23 -21.40
N PHE A 296 4.92 15.43 -20.52
CA PHE A 296 5.71 16.65 -20.49
C PHE A 296 6.58 16.85 -21.74
N ARG A 297 7.16 15.78 -22.30
CA ARG A 297 7.98 15.83 -23.52
C ARG A 297 7.14 16.04 -24.77
N ARG A 298 5.99 15.36 -24.87
CA ARG A 298 5.08 15.48 -26.02
C ARG A 298 4.23 16.74 -25.99
N LYS A 299 4.14 17.42 -24.84
CA LYS A 299 3.22 18.54 -24.60
C LYS A 299 1.77 18.19 -24.99
N SER A 300 1.40 16.92 -24.81
CA SER A 300 0.10 16.38 -25.18
C SER A 300 -0.24 15.21 -24.27
N THR A 301 -1.54 15.09 -23.98
CA THR A 301 -2.13 13.97 -23.24
C THR A 301 -3.05 13.14 -24.14
N ALA A 302 -2.88 13.22 -25.47
CA ALA A 302 -3.64 12.41 -26.41
C ALA A 302 -3.25 10.92 -26.31
N GLY A 303 -4.24 10.03 -26.39
CA GLY A 303 -4.04 8.57 -26.41
C GLY A 303 -4.40 7.83 -25.12
N TRP A 304 -4.92 8.51 -24.10
CA TRP A 304 -5.46 7.87 -22.89
C TRP A 304 -6.81 8.48 -22.47
N SER A 305 -7.61 7.72 -21.72
CA SER A 305 -8.88 8.21 -21.18
C SER A 305 -8.63 8.93 -19.85
N ILE A 306 -8.94 10.23 -19.78
CA ILE A 306 -8.89 10.99 -18.52
C ILE A 306 -9.86 10.44 -17.47
N GLY A 307 -10.94 9.80 -17.89
CA GLY A 307 -11.91 9.17 -16.98
C GLY A 307 -11.28 8.09 -16.09
N THR A 308 -10.28 7.37 -16.58
CA THR A 308 -9.53 6.40 -15.79
C THR A 308 -8.75 7.09 -14.66
N ILE A 309 -8.13 8.23 -14.94
CA ILE A 309 -7.39 9.03 -13.94
C ILE A 309 -8.33 9.62 -12.89
N LEU A 310 -9.52 10.10 -13.30
CA LEU A 310 -10.52 10.62 -12.36
C LEU A 310 -11.06 9.52 -11.41
N LEU A 311 -11.26 8.31 -11.94
CA LEU A 311 -11.64 7.15 -11.13
C LEU A 311 -10.50 6.69 -10.22
N ASP A 312 -9.24 6.75 -10.67
CA ASP A 312 -8.06 6.45 -9.85
C ASP A 312 -7.92 7.44 -8.70
N PHE A 313 -8.05 8.74 -8.99
CA PHE A 313 -8.07 9.80 -7.99
C PHE A 313 -9.19 9.61 -6.97
N THR A 314 -10.40 9.29 -7.43
CA THR A 314 -11.55 9.05 -6.55
C THR A 314 -11.29 7.84 -5.65
N GLY A 315 -10.78 6.74 -6.21
CA GLY A 315 -10.41 5.55 -5.45
C GLY A 315 -9.33 5.85 -4.40
N GLY A 316 -8.26 6.56 -4.78
CA GLY A 316 -7.19 6.94 -3.85
C GLY A 316 -7.67 7.81 -2.70
N ASN A 317 -8.52 8.80 -2.96
CA ASN A 317 -9.08 9.65 -1.91
C ASN A 317 -9.98 8.86 -0.95
N LEU A 318 -10.83 7.98 -1.48
CA LEU A 318 -11.72 7.15 -0.66
C LEU A 318 -10.93 6.10 0.15
N ASP A 319 -9.84 5.55 -0.39
CA ASP A 319 -8.95 4.62 0.32
C ASP A 319 -8.27 5.29 1.53
N VAL A 320 -7.70 6.47 1.33
CA VAL A 320 -7.10 7.26 2.42
C VAL A 320 -8.17 7.68 3.43
N LEU A 321 -9.37 8.08 2.97
CA LEU A 321 -10.49 8.42 3.84
C LEU A 321 -10.91 7.22 4.70
N GLN A 322 -10.97 6.01 4.13
CA GLN A 322 -11.25 4.80 4.88
C GLN A 322 -10.26 4.64 6.03
N MET A 323 -8.96 4.75 5.75
CA MET A 323 -7.91 4.63 6.78
C MET A 323 -8.05 5.70 7.87
N CYS A 324 -8.35 6.95 7.51
CA CYS A 324 -8.63 8.02 8.47
C CYS A 324 -9.82 7.71 9.38
N LEU A 325 -10.94 7.25 8.80
CA LEU A 325 -12.14 6.89 9.57
C LEU A 325 -11.88 5.71 10.51
N GLN A 326 -11.09 4.72 10.08
CA GLN A 326 -10.68 3.61 10.92
C GLN A 326 -9.89 4.09 12.13
N CYS A 327 -8.82 4.86 11.91
CA CYS A 327 -7.99 5.40 12.99
C CYS A 327 -8.80 6.27 13.96
N TRP A 328 -9.70 7.08 13.41
CA TRP A 328 -10.57 7.93 14.20
C TRP A 328 -11.48 7.11 15.12
N ASN A 329 -12.06 6.01 14.63
CA ASN A 329 -13.05 5.23 15.37
C ASN A 329 -12.46 4.47 16.56
N VAL A 330 -11.17 4.13 16.51
CA VAL A 330 -10.45 3.45 17.62
C VAL A 330 -9.50 4.39 18.39
N ALA A 331 -9.46 5.68 18.03
CA ALA A 331 -8.55 6.69 18.60
C ALA A 331 -7.06 6.32 18.51
N ASP A 332 -6.67 5.60 17.45
CA ASP A 332 -5.31 5.13 17.27
C ASP A 332 -4.90 5.21 15.79
N TRP A 333 -3.80 5.93 15.54
CA TRP A 333 -3.25 6.23 14.22
C TRP A 333 -2.12 5.28 13.81
N THR A 334 -1.78 4.29 14.64
CA THR A 334 -0.77 3.26 14.34
C THR A 334 -1.06 2.50 13.03
N ALA A 335 -2.32 2.47 12.58
CA ALA A 335 -2.70 1.78 11.35
C ALA A 335 -2.02 2.37 10.09
N PHE A 336 -1.67 3.66 10.08
CA PHE A 336 -0.88 4.27 8.99
C PHE A 336 0.52 3.66 8.90
N TYR A 337 1.13 3.38 10.05
CA TYR A 337 2.46 2.77 10.13
C TYR A 337 2.41 1.24 9.96
N GLY A 338 1.31 0.61 10.36
CA GLY A 338 1.08 -0.82 10.19
C GLY A 338 0.74 -1.23 8.75
N ASN A 339 0.24 -0.30 7.92
CA ASN A 339 0.02 -0.52 6.48
C ASN A 339 0.65 0.58 5.62
N PRO A 340 1.99 0.72 5.63
CA PRO A 340 2.65 1.83 4.96
C PRO A 340 2.46 1.77 3.44
N VAL A 341 2.29 0.57 2.87
CA VAL A 341 2.10 0.40 1.43
C VAL A 341 0.70 0.81 0.99
N LYS A 342 -0.37 0.45 1.71
CA LYS A 342 -1.73 0.90 1.35
C LYS A 342 -1.82 2.42 1.38
N PHE A 343 -1.35 3.03 2.47
CA PHE A 343 -1.30 4.49 2.58
C PHE A 343 -0.41 5.12 1.48
N GLY A 344 0.77 4.55 1.25
CA GLY A 344 1.70 5.01 0.21
C GLY A 344 1.10 4.92 -1.20
N LEU A 345 0.37 3.85 -1.51
CA LEU A 345 -0.33 3.69 -2.78
C LEU A 345 -1.40 4.77 -2.96
N GLY A 346 -2.22 5.03 -1.94
CA GLY A 346 -3.21 6.10 -1.96
C GLY A 346 -2.58 7.47 -2.22
N VAL A 347 -1.53 7.83 -1.47
CA VAL A 347 -0.85 9.13 -1.60
C VAL A 347 -0.14 9.28 -2.96
N ILE A 348 0.59 8.25 -3.41
CA ILE A 348 1.27 8.26 -4.71
C ILE A 348 0.24 8.41 -5.83
N SER A 349 -0.87 7.65 -5.78
CA SER A 349 -1.95 7.76 -6.76
C SER A 349 -2.50 9.18 -6.83
N ILE A 350 -2.99 9.70 -5.69
CA ILE A 350 -3.56 11.05 -5.61
C ILE A 350 -2.59 12.10 -6.18
N SER A 351 -1.30 12.00 -5.84
CA SER A 351 -0.28 12.96 -6.27
C SER A 351 -0.06 12.93 -7.79
N PHE A 352 0.07 11.74 -8.38
CA PHE A 352 0.25 11.60 -9.82
C PHE A 352 -1.04 11.91 -10.59
N ASP A 353 -2.20 11.57 -10.04
CA ASP A 353 -3.48 11.89 -10.64
C ASP A 353 -3.69 13.40 -10.71
N ILE A 354 -3.35 14.14 -9.65
CA ILE A 354 -3.33 15.61 -9.67
C ILE A 354 -2.38 16.12 -10.76
N LEU A 355 -1.17 15.58 -10.84
CA LEU A 355 -0.21 15.94 -11.89
C LEU A 355 -0.79 15.70 -13.28
N PHE A 356 -1.44 14.55 -13.51
CA PHE A 356 -2.04 14.20 -14.79
C PHE A 356 -3.26 15.07 -15.13
N MET A 357 -4.08 15.40 -14.14
CA MET A 357 -5.18 16.36 -14.30
C MET A 357 -4.67 17.76 -14.65
N ILE A 358 -3.59 18.23 -14.02
CA ILE A 358 -2.94 19.49 -14.36
C ILE A 358 -2.38 19.44 -15.79
N GLN A 359 -1.69 18.36 -16.15
CA GLN A 359 -1.17 18.17 -17.51
C GLN A 359 -2.29 18.18 -18.56
N HIS A 360 -3.43 17.54 -18.26
CA HIS A 360 -4.53 17.40 -19.21
C HIS A 360 -5.40 18.65 -19.34
N TYR A 361 -5.83 19.24 -18.21
CA TYR A 361 -6.78 20.35 -18.21
C TYR A 361 -6.14 21.74 -18.26
N ILE A 362 -4.92 21.89 -17.75
CA ILE A 362 -4.28 23.20 -17.61
C ILE A 362 -3.14 23.39 -18.60
N LEU A 363 -2.19 22.44 -18.67
CA LEU A 363 -0.97 22.63 -19.46
C LEU A 363 -1.15 22.27 -20.94
N TYR A 364 -1.87 21.18 -21.24
CA TYR A 364 -2.05 20.66 -22.60
C TYR A 364 -3.54 20.53 -22.97
N PRO A 365 -4.35 21.62 -22.88
CA PRO A 365 -5.78 21.58 -23.12
C PRO A 365 -6.16 21.47 -24.61
N ASP A 366 -5.19 21.56 -25.53
CA ASP A 366 -5.44 21.61 -26.98
C ASP A 366 -5.96 20.28 -27.52
N ARG A 367 -7.29 20.17 -27.46
CA ARG A 367 -8.11 19.15 -28.09
C ARG A 367 -8.93 19.70 -29.27
N LYS A 368 -8.63 20.90 -29.76
CA LYS A 368 -9.52 21.60 -30.70
C LYS A 368 -9.58 21.01 -32.12
N ASP A 369 -8.62 20.19 -32.54
CA ASP A 369 -8.52 19.83 -33.97
C ASP A 369 -8.61 18.31 -34.28
N ALA A 370 -8.79 17.43 -33.29
CA ALA A 370 -8.80 15.98 -33.54
C ALA A 370 -10.20 15.34 -33.57
N GLU A 371 -11.23 15.93 -32.93
CA GLU A 371 -12.58 15.31 -32.91
C GLU A 371 -13.48 15.70 -34.09
N LYS A 372 -13.06 16.64 -34.95
CA LYS A 372 -13.84 17.03 -36.15
C LYS A 372 -13.45 16.27 -37.43
N GLY A 373 -12.32 15.58 -37.47
CA GLY A 373 -11.86 14.85 -38.66
C GLY A 373 -12.28 13.37 -38.72
N ASP A 374 -12.51 12.75 -37.56
CA ASP A 374 -12.67 11.29 -37.46
C ASP A 374 -14.12 10.81 -37.69
N VAL A 375 -15.09 11.73 -37.81
CA VAL A 375 -16.51 11.39 -38.11
C VAL A 375 -16.83 11.57 -39.60
N GLU A 376 -16.11 12.42 -40.33
CA GLU A 376 -16.35 12.64 -41.77
C GLU A 376 -15.48 11.76 -42.68
N GLN A 377 -14.41 11.14 -42.15
CA GLN A 377 -13.47 10.37 -42.97
C GLN A 377 -13.78 8.85 -43.08
N ASP A 378 -14.72 8.33 -42.29
CA ASP A 378 -15.12 6.91 -42.35
C ASP A 378 -16.22 6.63 -43.41
N ASP A 379 -16.90 7.67 -43.91
CA ASP A 379 -18.01 7.54 -44.89
C ASP A 379 -17.61 7.81 -46.36
N GLN A 380 -16.35 8.19 -46.66
CA GLN A 380 -15.98 8.66 -48.01
C GLN A 380 -14.77 7.99 -48.67
N LEU A 381 -14.16 6.98 -48.06
CA LEU A 381 -13.03 6.22 -48.65
C LEU A 381 -13.41 4.87 -49.28
N THR A 382 -14.70 4.60 -49.45
CA THR A 382 -15.17 3.58 -50.41
C THR A 382 -15.67 4.26 -51.68
N MET A 383 -14.76 4.78 -52.50
CA MET A 383 -14.80 4.69 -53.97
C MET A 383 -13.59 5.46 -54.55
N ASP A 384 -12.89 4.77 -55.44
CA ASP A 384 -12.01 5.26 -56.52
C ASP A 384 -10.58 5.73 -56.22
N GLY A 385 -9.62 4.99 -56.82
CA GLY A 385 -8.67 5.62 -57.75
C GLY A 385 -7.20 5.72 -57.34
N GLU A 386 -6.39 4.89 -58.00
CA GLU A 386 -4.93 4.84 -58.17
C GLU A 386 -4.04 6.10 -58.03
N SER A 387 -2.79 5.81 -57.63
CA SER A 387 -1.51 6.41 -58.07
C SER A 387 -0.88 7.57 -57.26
N GLY A 388 0.31 7.26 -56.73
CA GLY A 388 1.45 8.18 -56.74
C GLY A 388 1.63 9.12 -55.54
N LYS A 389 2.36 8.67 -54.50
CA LYS A 389 3.28 9.50 -53.67
C LYS A 389 3.97 8.63 -52.61
N ALA A 390 5.01 7.91 -53.02
CA ALA A 390 5.87 7.13 -52.12
C ALA A 390 7.30 7.70 -51.96
N SER A 391 7.65 8.80 -52.64
CA SER A 391 9.04 9.27 -52.66
C SER A 391 9.38 10.37 -51.64
N ASP A 392 8.45 11.25 -51.27
CA ASP A 392 8.80 12.46 -50.48
C ASP A 392 8.82 12.24 -48.95
N LYS A 393 8.31 11.11 -48.45
CA LYS A 393 8.17 10.85 -47.00
C LYS A 393 9.40 10.19 -46.36
N GLU A 394 10.30 9.65 -47.18
CA GLU A 394 11.50 8.94 -46.71
C GLU A 394 12.70 9.87 -46.57
N GLU A 395 12.76 10.96 -47.33
CA GLU A 395 13.83 11.96 -47.29
C GLU A 395 13.70 12.92 -46.09
N SER A 396 12.47 13.33 -45.75
CA SER A 396 12.18 14.12 -44.54
C SER A 396 12.48 13.35 -43.24
N LYS A 397 12.35 12.01 -43.24
CA LYS A 397 12.62 11.17 -42.07
C LYS A 397 14.12 10.89 -41.87
N LYS A 398 14.92 10.97 -42.93
CA LYS A 398 16.40 10.89 -42.86
C LYS A 398 17.01 12.21 -42.38
N GLN A 399 16.58 13.35 -42.91
CA GLN A 399 17.10 14.66 -42.48
C GLN A 399 16.82 14.95 -40.99
N MET A 400 15.65 14.56 -40.48
CA MET A 400 15.28 14.78 -39.08
C MET A 400 16.01 13.85 -38.09
N GLY A 401 16.52 12.70 -38.55
CA GLY A 401 17.35 11.80 -37.73
C GLY A 401 18.83 12.21 -37.65
N GLU A 402 19.32 12.90 -38.68
CA GLU A 402 20.71 13.37 -38.76
C GLU A 402 20.91 14.66 -37.94
N GLU A 403 19.92 15.55 -37.93
CA GLU A 403 19.91 16.75 -37.07
C GLU A 403 19.91 16.39 -35.57
N ASP A 404 19.06 15.45 -35.16
CA ASP A 404 18.88 15.04 -33.76
C ASP A 404 20.14 14.32 -33.21
N SER A 405 20.86 13.57 -34.07
CA SER A 405 22.15 12.96 -33.70
C SER A 405 23.26 14.00 -33.54
N SER A 406 23.27 15.05 -34.37
CA SER A 406 24.28 16.12 -34.30
C SER A 406 24.09 17.04 -33.07
N GLU A 407 22.85 17.27 -32.66
CA GLU A 407 22.49 18.04 -31.46
C GLU A 407 22.88 17.26 -30.18
N LEU A 408 22.66 15.94 -30.17
CA LEU A 408 23.05 15.08 -29.05
C LEU A 408 24.57 15.04 -28.87
N GLU A 409 25.33 14.95 -29.95
CA GLU A 409 26.81 14.90 -29.91
C GLU A 409 27.41 16.23 -29.43
N LYS A 410 26.80 17.36 -29.83
CA LYS A 410 27.16 18.71 -29.33
C LYS A 410 26.84 18.89 -27.84
N LEU A 411 25.79 18.24 -27.32
CA LEU A 411 25.42 18.28 -25.91
C LEU A 411 26.36 17.42 -25.05
N VAL A 412 26.72 16.22 -25.52
CA VAL A 412 27.66 15.32 -24.82
C VAL A 412 29.04 15.98 -24.71
N ASN A 413 29.56 16.57 -25.79
CA ASN A 413 30.85 17.26 -25.76
C ASN A 413 30.87 18.46 -24.80
N ARG A 414 29.75 19.19 -24.66
CA ARG A 414 29.63 20.33 -23.72
C ARG A 414 29.63 19.89 -22.25
N VAL A 415 29.12 18.70 -21.96
CA VAL A 415 29.11 18.12 -20.61
C VAL A 415 30.49 17.57 -20.26
N GLN A 416 31.20 17.00 -21.24
CA GLN A 416 32.54 16.45 -21.03
C GLN A 416 33.61 17.53 -20.83
N GLN A 417 33.48 18.69 -21.50
CA GLN A 417 34.36 19.85 -21.26
C GLN A 417 34.14 20.49 -19.88
N LYS A 418 32.90 20.54 -19.39
CA LYS A 418 32.59 21.09 -18.06
C LYS A 418 33.00 20.19 -16.89
N GLY A 419 33.33 18.92 -17.15
CA GLY A 419 33.83 17.98 -16.15
C GLY A 419 35.36 17.95 -16.04
N ILE A 420 36.10 18.67 -16.90
CA ILE A 420 37.57 18.65 -16.91
C ILE A 420 38.16 19.91 -16.24
N ASP A 421 37.40 21.01 -16.12
CA ASP A 421 37.88 22.27 -15.54
C ASP A 421 37.66 22.39 -14.00
N GLN A 422 37.37 21.30 -13.28
CA GLN A 422 37.10 21.35 -11.83
C GLN A 422 38.00 20.49 -10.94
N ASP A 423 39.00 19.79 -11.49
CA ASP A 423 39.91 18.92 -10.73
C ASP A 423 41.40 19.30 -10.89
N ASP A 424 41.72 20.59 -10.97
CA ASP A 424 43.12 21.06 -10.85
C ASP A 424 43.18 22.45 -10.20
N GLU A 425 43.34 22.47 -8.88
CA GLU A 425 44.26 23.37 -8.15
C GLU A 425 44.14 23.10 -6.64
N GLY A 426 45.10 22.32 -6.13
CA GLY A 426 45.34 22.12 -4.71
C GLY A 426 46.42 23.05 -4.16
N GLU A 427 46.29 23.32 -2.86
CA GLU A 427 47.35 23.50 -1.84
C GLU A 427 48.32 24.71 -1.88
N GLY A 428 48.40 25.38 -0.71
CA GLY A 428 49.68 25.75 -0.08
C GLY A 428 50.08 27.22 0.05
N GLU A 429 50.19 27.68 1.32
CA GLU A 429 51.24 28.58 1.89
C GLU A 429 51.40 30.01 1.30
N GLU A 430 51.99 31.04 1.92
CA GLU A 430 52.25 31.55 3.28
C GLU A 430 52.50 33.08 3.06
N GLU A 431 52.79 33.82 4.14
CA GLU A 431 52.94 35.29 4.24
C GLU A 431 53.87 36.01 3.22
N GLU A 432 53.60 37.30 2.95
CA GLU A 432 54.49 38.44 3.35
C GLU A 432 54.39 39.73 2.48
N SER A 433 54.13 40.86 3.18
CA SER A 433 54.54 42.27 3.01
C SER A 433 54.16 43.20 1.81
N THR A 434 53.55 44.32 2.21
CA THR A 434 53.83 45.76 1.90
C THR A 434 53.98 46.22 0.42
N THR A 435 53.32 47.28 -0.08
CA THR A 435 53.47 48.71 0.26
C THR A 435 52.71 49.62 -0.73
N LYS A 436 52.35 50.84 -0.27
CA LYS A 436 52.04 52.13 -0.97
C LYS A 436 50.55 52.43 -1.24
N LYS A 437 49.89 53.34 -0.48
CA LYS A 437 49.90 54.85 -0.54
C LYS A 437 49.68 55.37 -1.97
N SER A 438 48.76 56.28 -2.30
CA SER A 438 48.13 57.43 -1.62
C SER A 438 46.91 57.89 -2.46
N GLY A 439 45.81 58.38 -1.89
CA GLY A 439 45.54 59.82 -1.69
C GLY A 439 44.42 60.31 -2.65
N ILE A 440 43.32 60.86 -2.11
CA ILE A 440 42.77 62.24 -2.33
C ILE A 440 41.27 62.03 -2.71
N GLU A 441 40.22 62.71 -2.26
CA GLU A 441 39.96 63.91 -1.45
C GLU A 441 38.53 63.85 -0.89
N SER A 442 38.25 64.65 0.14
CA SER A 442 36.94 64.77 0.78
C SER A 442 36.06 65.84 0.10
N THR A 443 34.73 65.68 0.12
CA THR A 443 33.85 66.82 0.44
C THR A 443 32.51 66.41 1.06
N LYS A 444 32.24 67.02 2.22
CA LYS A 444 31.00 67.04 3.02
C LYS A 444 29.83 67.73 2.32
N LYS A 445 28.61 67.31 2.66
CA LYS A 445 27.42 68.08 3.13
C LYS A 445 26.15 67.30 2.72
N SER A 446 25.03 67.26 3.44
CA SER A 446 24.57 67.87 4.68
C SER A 446 23.12 67.41 4.90
N ASN A 447 22.76 67.11 6.15
CA ASN A 447 21.43 67.20 6.78
C ASN A 447 20.24 66.41 6.19
N LYS A 448 19.17 66.08 6.92
CA LYS A 448 18.82 65.91 8.34
C LYS A 448 17.29 65.69 8.29
N SER A 449 16.84 64.56 8.82
CA SER A 449 15.59 64.31 9.55
C SER A 449 14.34 65.14 9.19
N GLN A 450 13.26 64.44 8.82
CA GLN A 450 11.91 64.83 9.25
C GLN A 450 11.08 63.58 9.60
N SER A 451 10.57 63.61 10.82
CA SER A 451 9.65 62.68 11.46
C SER A 451 8.27 63.35 11.57
N VAL A 452 7.26 62.57 11.97
CA VAL A 452 5.87 62.92 12.34
C VAL A 452 4.93 62.86 11.11
N ARG A 453 3.94 61.97 11.05
CA ARG A 453 2.94 61.60 12.07
C ARG A 453 2.35 60.22 11.82
#